data_AF-A0A9N9NA27-F1
#
_entry.id   AF-A0A9N9NA27-F1
#
_cell.length_a   1.000
_cell.length_b   1.000
_cell.length_c   1.000
_cell.angle_alpha   90.00
_cell.angle_beta   90.00
_cell.angle_gamma   90.00
#
_symmetry.space_group_name_H-M   'P 1'
#
loop_
_entity.id
_entity.type
_entity.pdbx_description
1 polymer ?
#
loop_
_entity_poly.entity_id
_entity_poly.type
_entity_poly.pdbx_seq_one_letter_code
_entity_poly.pdbx_strand_id
1 'polypeptide(L)'
;MTDANISKTDLENVCQALGIATNGIKADLIQRLRRHLKGKNRAKSNDSEITCRNEEECQNMVGHDHLSDTSEIDLNQQARTLRELARLSRKGVEPRDSLDREQSLSLENDRPEPKQNLLNKKRRLPSDEDRESTENKMLTEFKRLESAVLTMNDKLNNVTAQVHDTRQKVEVNETWQKHKFEKSRDQHEYDALRKIGKELDLAMESRSTMEVVDHINNAREIALNRIFTLRVAEGYGWDIASALPDTQNDWMKGKDSLIEKAKTLVEVKKVKRQKIYEQPKANSHTYWGNNYWDSEKFFRANHRSKNNNPNSGKCYICKGYGHYA
;
A
#
# COMPACT_ATOMS: atom_id res chain seq x y z
N MET A 1 -17.22 -17.01 5.64
CA MET A 1 -18.66 -16.84 5.39
C MET A 1 -19.39 -17.98 6.09
N THR A 2 -20.16 -17.67 7.12
CA THR A 2 -21.03 -18.63 7.80
C THR A 2 -22.30 -18.80 6.95
N ASP A 3 -22.43 -19.96 6.30
CA ASP A 3 -23.47 -20.32 5.31
C ASP A 3 -24.93 -20.33 5.83
N ALA A 4 -25.21 -19.77 7.02
CA ALA A 4 -26.45 -20.01 7.74
C ALA A 4 -27.65 -19.17 7.24
N ASN A 5 -27.44 -17.94 6.76
CA ASN A 5 -28.54 -16.97 6.62
C ASN A 5 -29.10 -16.75 5.21
N ILE A 6 -28.64 -17.48 4.19
CA ILE A 6 -29.19 -17.31 2.82
C ILE A 6 -30.55 -18.02 2.73
N SER A 7 -31.60 -17.33 2.25
CA SER A 7 -32.93 -17.93 2.08
C SER A 7 -32.92 -18.97 0.95
N LYS A 8 -33.89 -19.89 0.96
CA LYS A 8 -34.01 -20.89 -0.12
C LYS A 8 -34.25 -20.22 -1.48
N THR A 9 -35.09 -19.18 -1.50
CA THR A 9 -35.45 -18.42 -2.70
C THR A 9 -34.24 -17.71 -3.31
N ASP A 10 -33.36 -17.14 -2.47
CA ASP A 10 -32.12 -16.53 -2.95
C ASP A 10 -31.19 -17.56 -3.61
N LEU A 11 -31.11 -18.76 -3.03
CA LEU A 11 -30.32 -19.86 -3.62
C LEU A 11 -30.92 -20.34 -4.95
N GLU A 12 -32.24 -20.40 -5.08
CA GLU A 12 -32.91 -20.73 -6.34
C GLU A 12 -32.63 -19.68 -7.42
N ASN A 13 -32.71 -18.39 -7.06
CA ASN A 13 -32.38 -17.27 -7.96
C ASN A 13 -30.93 -17.33 -8.45
N VAL A 14 -29.98 -17.59 -7.54
CA VAL A 14 -28.55 -17.74 -7.90
C VAL A 14 -28.32 -18.97 -8.79
N CYS A 15 -28.96 -20.10 -8.49
CA CYS A 15 -28.89 -21.30 -9.34
C CYS A 15 -29.46 -21.02 -10.74
N GLN A 16 -30.60 -20.34 -10.85
CA GLN A 16 -31.22 -19.97 -12.12
C GLN A 16 -30.32 -19.06 -12.95
N ALA A 17 -29.72 -18.03 -12.34
CA ALA A 17 -28.79 -17.11 -13.02
C ALA A 17 -27.53 -17.82 -13.55
N LEU A 18 -27.11 -18.91 -12.91
CA LEU A 18 -25.96 -19.73 -13.32
C LEU A 18 -26.35 -20.87 -14.28
N GLY A 19 -27.63 -21.03 -14.63
CA GLY A 19 -28.11 -22.14 -15.46
C GLY A 19 -28.05 -23.51 -14.77
N ILE A 20 -28.07 -23.54 -13.43
CA ILE A 20 -28.07 -24.76 -12.61
C ILE A 20 -29.51 -25.12 -12.26
N ALA A 21 -29.83 -26.42 -12.23
CA ALA A 21 -31.16 -26.90 -11.83
C ALA A 21 -31.55 -26.40 -10.42
N THR A 22 -32.78 -25.89 -10.29
CA THR A 22 -33.31 -25.22 -9.07
C THR A 22 -34.18 -26.12 -8.19
N ASN A 23 -34.43 -27.37 -8.57
CA ASN A 23 -35.21 -28.33 -7.79
C ASN A 23 -34.44 -28.87 -6.58
N GLY A 24 -35.08 -29.04 -5.41
CA GLY A 24 -34.50 -29.70 -4.24
C GLY A 24 -34.62 -28.91 -2.93
N ILE A 25 -34.05 -29.46 -1.86
CA ILE A 25 -33.97 -28.78 -0.56
C ILE A 25 -32.78 -27.82 -0.51
N LYS A 26 -32.76 -26.88 0.45
CA LYS A 26 -31.69 -25.86 0.61
C LYS A 26 -30.27 -26.45 0.56
N ALA A 27 -30.07 -27.62 1.17
CA ALA A 27 -28.78 -28.32 1.17
C ALA A 27 -28.33 -28.76 -0.23
N ASP A 28 -29.26 -29.23 -1.07
CA ASP A 28 -28.96 -29.67 -2.44
C ASP A 28 -28.47 -28.51 -3.31
N LEU A 29 -29.12 -27.35 -3.18
CA LEU A 29 -28.77 -26.13 -3.90
C LEU A 29 -27.36 -25.66 -3.51
N ILE A 30 -27.04 -25.65 -2.21
CA ILE A 30 -25.69 -25.30 -1.71
C ILE A 30 -24.64 -26.28 -2.27
N GLN A 31 -24.93 -27.58 -2.26
CA GLN A 31 -23.99 -28.59 -2.76
C GLN A 31 -23.75 -28.47 -4.27
N ARG A 32 -24.78 -28.12 -5.06
CA ARG A 32 -24.64 -27.86 -6.51
C ARG A 32 -23.80 -26.62 -6.78
N LEU A 33 -24.03 -25.53 -6.04
CA LEU A 33 -23.22 -24.29 -6.16
C LEU A 33 -21.75 -24.56 -5.85
N ARG A 34 -21.45 -25.32 -4.79
CA ARG A 34 -20.07 -25.72 -4.45
C ARG A 34 -19.42 -26.55 -5.56
N ARG A 35 -20.15 -27.49 -6.17
CA ARG A 35 -19.66 -28.29 -7.31
C ARG A 35 -19.38 -27.42 -8.54
N HIS A 36 -20.29 -26.50 -8.87
CA HIS A 36 -20.15 -25.59 -10.00
C HIS A 36 -18.92 -24.66 -9.85
N LEU A 37 -18.72 -24.09 -8.67
CA LEU A 37 -17.54 -23.25 -8.38
C LEU A 37 -16.23 -24.04 -8.47
N LYS A 38 -16.20 -25.29 -7.97
CA LYS A 38 -15.01 -26.14 -8.05
C LYS A 38 -14.69 -26.56 -9.51
N GLY A 39 -15.71 -26.77 -10.33
CA GLY A 39 -15.56 -27.09 -11.76
C GLY A 39 -15.01 -25.92 -12.58
N LYS A 40 -15.51 -24.70 -12.33
CA LYS A 40 -15.08 -23.48 -13.04
C LYS A 40 -13.58 -23.17 -12.83
N ASN A 41 -13.03 -23.54 -11.68
CA ASN A 41 -11.61 -23.34 -11.38
C ASN A 41 -10.69 -24.37 -12.07
N ARG A 42 -11.21 -25.52 -12.53
CA ARG A 42 -10.43 -26.52 -13.28
C ARG A 42 -10.39 -26.24 -14.78
N ALA A 43 -11.46 -25.70 -15.35
CA ALA A 43 -11.50 -25.39 -16.78
C ALA A 43 -10.54 -24.26 -17.19
N LYS A 44 -10.11 -23.41 -16.24
CA LYS A 44 -9.17 -22.32 -16.51
C LYS A 44 -7.68 -22.71 -16.45
N SER A 45 -7.33 -23.95 -16.08
CA SER A 45 -5.91 -24.36 -16.00
C SER A 45 -5.38 -25.14 -17.21
N ASN A 46 -6.22 -25.45 -18.21
CA ASN A 46 -5.85 -26.39 -19.27
C ASN A 46 -5.74 -25.77 -20.68
N ASP A 47 -5.87 -24.44 -20.81
CA ASP A 47 -5.75 -23.74 -22.11
C ASP A 47 -4.33 -23.20 -22.38
N SER A 48 -3.31 -23.69 -21.68
CA SER A 48 -1.90 -23.29 -21.91
C SER A 48 -0.96 -24.46 -22.22
N GLU A 49 -1.44 -25.54 -22.83
CA GLU A 49 -0.56 -26.66 -23.21
C GLU A 49 -0.89 -27.20 -24.62
N ILE A 50 -0.46 -26.44 -25.62
CA ILE A 50 -0.18 -26.89 -27.00
C ILE A 50 1.18 -26.23 -27.31
N THR A 51 2.32 -26.89 -27.23
CA THR A 51 2.90 -27.76 -28.26
C THR A 51 4.20 -28.31 -27.68
N CYS A 52 4.43 -29.62 -27.77
CA CYS A 52 5.67 -30.24 -28.27
C CYS A 52 5.59 -31.76 -28.04
N ARG A 53 5.54 -32.47 -29.15
CA ARG A 53 5.57 -33.93 -29.26
C ARG A 53 6.97 -34.32 -29.74
N ASN A 54 7.46 -35.42 -29.19
CA ASN A 54 8.59 -36.27 -29.62
C ASN A 54 9.99 -35.73 -29.27
N GLU A 55 11.00 -36.51 -28.90
CA GLU A 55 11.19 -37.91 -28.48
C GLU A 55 12.63 -38.01 -27.94
N GLU A 56 12.88 -39.00 -27.09
CA GLU A 56 14.16 -39.71 -26.87
C GLU A 56 15.36 -39.07 -26.11
N GLU A 57 15.72 -39.79 -25.05
CA GLU A 57 17.07 -40.10 -24.52
C GLU A 57 18.21 -39.08 -24.69
N CYS A 58 18.71 -38.57 -23.56
CA CYS A 58 20.09 -38.82 -23.14
C CYS A 58 20.34 -38.45 -21.67
N GLN A 59 21.15 -39.30 -21.04
CA GLN A 59 21.69 -39.18 -19.70
C GLN A 59 22.68 -38.02 -19.56
N ASN A 60 22.81 -37.54 -18.32
CA ASN A 60 24.02 -37.02 -17.68
C ASN A 60 24.54 -35.59 -17.98
N MET A 61 24.86 -34.93 -16.85
CA MET A 61 25.90 -33.91 -16.60
C MET A 61 25.54 -32.42 -16.63
N VAL A 62 25.65 -31.84 -15.42
CA VAL A 62 26.37 -30.61 -15.05
C VAL A 62 26.00 -29.30 -15.78
N GLY A 63 25.39 -28.40 -14.99
CA GLY A 63 25.80 -26.99 -14.85
C GLY A 63 25.59 -26.05 -16.03
N HIS A 64 24.71 -25.07 -15.87
CA HIS A 64 25.11 -23.67 -15.96
C HIS A 64 23.99 -22.74 -15.50
N ASP A 65 24.41 -21.73 -14.73
CA ASP A 65 23.66 -20.54 -14.38
C ASP A 65 23.03 -19.86 -15.60
N HIS A 66 21.74 -19.55 -15.54
CA HIS A 66 21.16 -18.47 -16.32
C HIS A 66 20.01 -17.82 -15.54
N LEU A 67 20.38 -16.78 -14.78
CA LEU A 67 19.45 -15.81 -14.23
C LEU A 67 18.79 -15.10 -15.42
N SER A 68 17.47 -15.26 -15.55
CA SER A 68 16.68 -14.47 -16.48
C SER A 68 16.36 -13.13 -15.83
N ASP A 69 17.02 -12.12 -16.37
CA ASP A 69 16.90 -10.69 -16.09
C ASP A 69 15.45 -10.25 -16.35
N THR A 70 14.64 -10.21 -15.29
CA THR A 70 13.32 -9.60 -15.33
C THR A 70 13.50 -8.15 -14.96
N SER A 71 13.53 -7.34 -16.01
CA SER A 71 13.61 -5.88 -15.99
C SER A 71 12.93 -5.26 -14.77
N GLU A 72 13.78 -4.85 -13.84
CA GLU A 72 13.48 -3.97 -12.74
C GLU A 72 12.94 -2.66 -13.34
N ILE A 73 11.61 -2.54 -13.42
CA ILE A 73 10.96 -1.29 -13.81
C ILE A 73 11.28 -0.30 -12.68
N ASP A 74 12.26 0.57 -12.96
CA ASP A 74 12.73 1.61 -12.06
C ASP A 74 11.55 2.50 -11.64
N LEU A 75 10.99 2.24 -10.45
CA LEU A 75 9.96 3.05 -9.81
C LEU A 75 10.34 4.54 -9.75
N ASN A 76 11.63 4.84 -9.82
CA ASN A 76 12.14 6.21 -9.83
C ASN A 76 11.83 6.92 -11.16
N GLN A 77 11.74 6.19 -12.28
CA GLN A 77 11.36 6.75 -13.57
C GLN A 77 9.88 7.16 -13.59
N GLN A 78 9.00 6.35 -13.00
CA GLN A 78 7.57 6.68 -12.85
C GLN A 78 7.36 7.89 -11.92
N ALA A 79 8.13 7.99 -10.84
CA ALA A 79 8.11 9.12 -9.92
C ALA A 79 8.68 10.43 -10.52
N ARG A 80 9.54 10.34 -11.55
CA ARG A 80 9.99 11.51 -12.33
C ARG A 80 8.90 12.00 -13.26
N THR A 81 8.23 11.10 -13.98
CA THR A 81 7.13 11.44 -14.91
C THR A 81 5.98 12.16 -14.19
N LEU A 82 5.61 11.72 -12.98
CA LEU A 82 4.59 12.38 -12.16
C LEU A 82 5.00 13.78 -11.69
N ARG A 83 6.29 13.99 -11.38
CA ARG A 83 6.82 15.31 -11.00
C ARG A 83 6.88 16.28 -12.18
N GLU A 84 7.17 15.78 -13.38
CA GLU A 84 7.16 16.55 -14.63
C GLU A 84 5.73 17.06 -14.96
N LEU A 85 4.74 16.17 -14.88
CA LEU A 85 3.32 16.50 -15.11
C LEU A 85 2.78 17.51 -14.09
N ALA A 86 3.17 17.37 -12.81
CA ALA A 86 2.80 18.33 -11.77
C ALA A 86 3.44 19.72 -11.97
N ARG A 87 4.62 19.79 -12.61
CA ARG A 87 5.27 21.07 -12.97
C ARG A 87 4.60 21.73 -14.17
N LEU A 88 4.20 20.96 -15.18
CA LEU A 88 3.48 21.48 -16.34
C LEU A 88 2.11 22.04 -15.97
N SER A 89 1.41 21.40 -15.03
CA SER A 89 0.13 21.88 -14.51
C SER A 89 0.23 23.23 -13.79
N ARG A 90 1.36 23.52 -13.11
CA ARG A 90 1.57 24.82 -12.43
C ARG A 90 2.02 25.97 -13.33
N LYS A 91 2.44 25.70 -14.57
CA LYS A 91 2.87 26.74 -15.52
C LYS A 91 1.70 27.36 -16.31
N GLY A 92 0.46 26.91 -16.10
CA GLY A 92 -0.70 27.31 -16.92
C GLY A 92 -1.68 28.29 -16.29
N VAL A 93 -1.49 28.71 -15.04
CA VAL A 93 -2.44 29.61 -14.36
C VAL A 93 -1.65 30.72 -13.68
N GLU A 94 -1.44 31.82 -14.40
CA GLU A 94 -1.13 33.08 -13.72
C GLU A 94 -2.37 33.54 -12.94
N PRO A 95 -2.26 33.78 -11.63
CA PRO A 95 -3.32 34.40 -10.86
C PRO A 95 -3.38 35.89 -11.25
N ARG A 96 -4.38 36.25 -12.05
CA ARG A 96 -4.81 37.64 -12.18
C ARG A 96 -5.55 38.03 -10.91
N ASP A 97 -4.79 38.49 -9.92
CA ASP A 97 -5.33 39.28 -8.81
C ASP A 97 -5.01 40.75 -9.00
N SER A 98 -6.01 41.55 -8.61
CA SER A 98 -6.02 42.99 -8.34
C SER A 98 -6.04 43.96 -9.55
N LEU A 99 -7.08 44.79 -9.57
CA LEU A 99 -6.92 46.24 -9.38
C LEU A 99 -8.29 46.92 -9.18
N ASP A 100 -8.63 47.15 -7.91
CA ASP A 100 -9.27 48.40 -7.51
C ASP A 100 -8.24 49.52 -7.71
N ARG A 101 -8.52 50.45 -8.62
CA ARG A 101 -7.86 51.76 -8.63
C ARG A 101 -8.72 52.79 -9.33
N GLU A 102 -9.59 53.41 -8.54
CA GLU A 102 -10.00 54.79 -8.79
C GLU A 102 -8.75 55.68 -8.83
N GLN A 103 -8.53 56.37 -9.93
CA GLN A 103 -7.77 57.61 -9.95
C GLN A 103 -8.14 58.41 -11.20
N SER A 104 -8.91 59.47 -10.93
CA SER A 104 -9.14 60.62 -11.80
C SER A 104 -7.82 61.20 -12.28
N LEU A 105 -7.64 61.31 -13.60
CA LEU A 105 -6.72 62.27 -14.22
C LEU A 105 -7.29 62.69 -15.58
N SER A 106 -7.84 63.89 -15.60
CA SER A 106 -8.05 64.73 -16.77
C SER A 106 -6.71 65.01 -17.45
N LEU A 107 -6.59 64.64 -18.73
CA LEU A 107 -5.64 65.27 -19.65
C LEU A 107 -6.28 65.44 -21.03
N GLU A 108 -6.21 66.68 -21.48
CA GLU A 108 -6.62 67.24 -22.75
C GLU A 108 -5.94 66.61 -23.98
N ASN A 109 -6.60 66.79 -25.13
CA ASN A 109 -6.05 67.06 -26.47
C ASN A 109 -4.99 66.09 -27.02
N ASP A 110 -5.35 65.24 -27.99
CA ASP A 110 -5.31 65.65 -29.39
C ASP A 110 -5.85 64.56 -30.33
N ARG A 111 -6.65 65.01 -31.28
CA ARG A 111 -7.50 64.24 -32.17
C ARG A 111 -6.85 64.18 -33.56
N PRO A 112 -6.50 62.99 -34.10
CA PRO A 112 -6.50 62.79 -35.54
C PRO A 112 -7.83 62.17 -35.94
N GLU A 113 -8.66 62.96 -36.62
CA GLU A 113 -9.89 62.49 -37.23
C GLU A 113 -9.60 61.35 -38.23
N PRO A 114 -10.23 60.17 -38.09
CA PRO A 114 -10.27 59.20 -39.19
C PRO A 114 -11.32 59.70 -40.19
N LYS A 115 -10.82 60.12 -41.35
CA LYS A 115 -11.62 60.51 -42.52
C LYS A 115 -12.72 59.48 -42.78
N GLN A 116 -13.95 59.91 -42.57
CA GLN A 116 -15.16 59.19 -42.91
C GLN A 116 -15.28 59.09 -44.44
N ASN A 117 -14.70 58.04 -45.02
CA ASN A 117 -15.13 57.57 -46.33
C ASN A 117 -16.45 56.80 -46.16
N LEU A 118 -17.53 57.58 -46.13
CA LEU A 118 -18.91 57.16 -46.35
C LEU A 118 -19.04 56.59 -47.77
N LEU A 119 -18.60 55.34 -47.94
CA LEU A 119 -18.98 54.53 -49.09
C LEU A 119 -20.21 53.72 -48.68
N ASN A 120 -21.34 54.12 -49.25
CA ASN A 120 -22.66 53.51 -49.18
C ASN A 120 -22.60 51.99 -49.39
N LYS A 121 -22.29 51.24 -48.33
CA LYS A 121 -22.43 49.78 -48.30
C LYS A 121 -23.90 49.51 -48.00
N LYS A 122 -24.68 49.51 -49.08
CA LYS A 122 -26.08 49.05 -49.16
C LYS A 122 -26.22 47.81 -48.28
N ARG A 123 -26.79 47.98 -47.07
CA ARG A 123 -27.11 46.89 -46.14
C ARG A 123 -28.11 46.00 -46.87
N ARG A 124 -27.61 44.99 -47.58
CA ARG A 124 -28.44 43.87 -48.02
C ARG A 124 -28.90 43.21 -46.74
N LEU A 125 -30.20 43.26 -46.49
CA LEU A 125 -30.83 42.44 -45.46
C LEU A 125 -30.38 41.00 -45.70
N PRO A 126 -29.91 40.28 -44.68
CA PRO A 126 -29.58 38.87 -44.81
C PRO A 126 -30.76 38.15 -45.45
N SER A 127 -30.47 37.29 -46.44
CA SER A 127 -31.48 36.38 -46.99
C SER A 127 -32.08 35.58 -45.84
N ASP A 128 -33.37 35.24 -45.88
CA ASP A 128 -33.98 34.39 -44.85
C ASP A 128 -33.25 33.03 -44.73
N GLU A 129 -32.59 32.57 -45.81
CA GLU A 129 -31.72 31.39 -45.80
C GLU A 129 -30.44 31.57 -44.94
N ASP A 130 -29.88 32.79 -44.87
CA ASP A 130 -28.69 33.07 -44.06
C ASP A 130 -29.03 33.07 -42.55
N ARG A 131 -30.28 33.41 -42.20
CA ARG A 131 -30.77 33.38 -40.81
C ARG A 131 -30.90 31.95 -40.29
N GLU A 132 -31.51 31.06 -41.06
CA GLU A 132 -31.68 29.66 -40.66
C GLU A 132 -30.31 28.94 -40.51
N SER A 133 -29.35 29.26 -41.39
CA SER A 133 -27.98 28.75 -41.29
C SER A 133 -27.26 29.21 -40.01
N THR A 134 -27.43 30.47 -39.63
CA THR A 134 -26.80 31.03 -38.41
C THR A 134 -27.43 30.48 -37.14
N GLU A 135 -28.75 30.28 -37.10
CA GLU A 135 -29.45 29.66 -35.96
C GLU A 135 -29.02 28.20 -35.74
N ASN A 136 -28.95 27.42 -36.81
CA ASN A 136 -28.47 26.03 -36.73
C ASN A 136 -27.02 25.94 -36.23
N LYS A 137 -26.16 26.88 -36.66
CA LYS A 137 -24.78 26.96 -36.16
C LYS A 137 -24.71 27.33 -34.68
N MET A 138 -25.57 28.25 -34.21
CA MET A 138 -25.61 28.58 -32.78
C MET A 138 -26.10 27.39 -31.95
N LEU A 139 -27.09 26.65 -32.44
CA LEU A 139 -27.61 25.47 -31.75
C LEU A 139 -26.58 24.34 -31.63
N THR A 140 -25.78 24.10 -32.68
CA THR A 140 -24.70 23.10 -32.62
C THR A 140 -23.59 23.51 -31.67
N GLU A 141 -23.19 24.78 -31.67
CA GLU A 141 -22.22 25.31 -30.70
C GLU A 141 -22.73 25.23 -29.26
N PHE A 142 -24.01 25.51 -29.03
CA PHE A 142 -24.62 25.40 -27.70
C PHE A 142 -24.63 23.94 -27.20
N LYS A 143 -25.04 22.98 -28.04
CA LYS A 143 -25.00 21.54 -27.70
C LYS A 143 -23.58 21.05 -27.42
N ARG A 144 -22.59 21.57 -28.16
CA ARG A 144 -21.18 21.27 -27.93
C ARG A 144 -20.72 21.81 -26.58
N LEU A 145 -21.11 23.04 -26.24
CA LEU A 145 -20.81 23.66 -24.95
C LEU A 145 -21.47 22.89 -23.79
N GLU A 146 -22.75 22.54 -23.92
CA GLU A 146 -23.49 21.74 -22.93
C GLU A 146 -22.79 20.40 -22.65
N SER A 147 -22.42 19.66 -23.70
CA SER A 147 -21.67 18.40 -23.57
C SER A 147 -20.32 18.59 -22.88
N ALA A 148 -19.61 19.69 -23.19
CA ALA A 148 -18.34 20.02 -22.54
C ALA A 148 -18.53 20.35 -21.05
N VAL A 149 -19.59 21.09 -20.69
CA VAL A 149 -19.92 21.42 -19.29
C VAL A 149 -20.27 20.16 -18.50
N LEU A 150 -21.07 19.25 -19.05
CA LEU A 150 -21.38 17.97 -18.42
C LEU A 150 -20.11 17.13 -18.19
N THR A 151 -19.25 17.04 -19.21
CA THR A 151 -17.96 16.33 -19.09
C THR A 151 -17.07 16.95 -18.02
N MET A 152 -17.04 18.28 -17.90
CA MET A 152 -16.29 18.98 -16.85
C MET A 152 -16.88 18.72 -15.46
N ASN A 153 -18.21 18.67 -15.33
CA ASN A 153 -18.88 18.35 -14.08
C ASN A 153 -18.54 16.93 -13.60
N ASP A 154 -18.55 15.95 -14.50
CA ASP A 154 -18.17 14.57 -14.18
C ASP A 154 -16.71 14.47 -13.73
N LYS A 155 -15.81 15.19 -14.40
CA LYS A 155 -14.40 15.28 -14.01
C LYS A 155 -14.24 15.95 -12.63
N LEU A 156 -14.99 17.03 -12.37
CA LEU A 156 -14.96 17.72 -11.09
C LEU A 156 -15.45 16.81 -9.95
N ASN A 157 -16.51 16.04 -10.17
CA ASN A 157 -17.00 15.07 -9.22
C ASN A 157 -15.97 13.97 -8.94
N ASN A 158 -15.30 13.48 -9.97
CA ASN A 158 -14.23 12.48 -9.81
C ASN A 158 -13.03 13.03 -9.02
N VAL A 159 -12.57 14.25 -9.33
CA VAL A 159 -11.49 14.90 -8.59
C VAL A 159 -11.89 15.15 -7.14
N THR A 160 -13.12 15.59 -6.90
CA THR A 160 -13.64 15.82 -5.55
C THR A 160 -13.68 14.54 -4.72
N ALA A 161 -14.10 13.42 -5.33
CA ALA A 161 -14.06 12.10 -4.69
C ALA A 161 -12.61 11.69 -4.36
N GLN A 162 -11.68 11.87 -5.30
CA GLN A 162 -10.26 11.56 -5.09
C GLN A 162 -9.61 12.41 -3.98
N VAL A 163 -9.94 13.70 -3.91
CA VAL A 163 -9.46 14.60 -2.85
C VAL A 163 -10.02 14.18 -1.48
N HIS A 164 -11.30 13.81 -1.43
CA HIS A 164 -11.90 13.30 -0.19
C HIS A 164 -11.21 12.02 0.29
N ASP A 165 -11.02 11.04 -0.62
CA ASP A 165 -10.38 9.76 -0.28
C ASP A 165 -8.93 9.95 0.18
N THR A 166 -8.18 10.85 -0.46
CA THR A 166 -6.79 11.15 -0.04
C THR A 166 -6.74 11.83 1.32
N ARG A 167 -7.64 12.78 1.60
CA ARG A 167 -7.74 13.43 2.91
C ARG A 167 -8.07 12.43 4.01
N GLN A 168 -9.03 11.54 3.75
CA GLN A 168 -9.43 10.52 4.71
C GLN A 168 -8.28 9.54 5.01
N LYS A 169 -7.55 9.10 3.97
CA LYS A 169 -6.33 8.29 4.13
C LYS A 169 -5.23 8.98 4.93
N VAL A 170 -5.12 10.31 4.84
CA VAL A 170 -4.17 11.09 5.66
C VAL A 170 -4.63 11.11 7.12
N GLU A 171 -5.92 11.32 7.36
CA GLU A 171 -6.52 11.36 8.70
C GLU A 171 -6.36 10.01 9.43
N VAL A 172 -6.69 8.89 8.78
CA VAL A 172 -6.44 7.53 9.32
C VAL A 172 -4.97 7.30 9.66
N ASN A 173 -4.07 7.85 8.84
CA ASN A 173 -2.64 7.72 9.10
C ASN A 173 -2.17 8.46 10.35
N GLU A 174 -2.86 9.54 10.72
CA GLU A 174 -2.62 10.37 11.90
C GLU A 174 -3.27 9.79 13.16
N THR A 175 -4.41 9.08 13.04
CA THR A 175 -5.13 8.45 14.16
C THR A 175 -4.25 7.48 14.95
N TRP A 176 -3.38 6.76 14.24
CA TRP A 176 -2.40 5.89 14.88
C TRP A 176 -1.13 6.68 15.20
N GLN A 177 -1.03 7.17 16.43
CA GLN A 177 0.13 7.94 16.90
C GLN A 177 1.45 7.17 16.71
N LYS A 178 2.56 7.90 16.50
CA LYS A 178 3.89 7.29 16.51
C LYS A 178 4.37 7.23 17.95
N HIS A 179 4.21 6.09 18.61
CA HIS A 179 4.80 5.86 19.92
C HIS A 179 6.19 5.22 19.79
N LYS A 180 7.14 5.65 20.62
CA LYS A 180 8.47 5.07 20.71
C LYS A 180 8.62 4.33 22.03
N PHE A 181 8.69 3.01 21.97
CA PHE A 181 8.94 2.15 23.12
C PHE A 181 10.43 2.03 23.43
N GLU A 182 10.76 1.83 24.70
CA GLU A 182 12.13 1.61 25.15
C GLU A 182 12.67 0.25 24.67
N LYS A 183 11.83 -0.79 24.70
CA LYS A 183 12.18 -2.13 24.24
C LYS A 183 11.90 -2.27 22.74
N SER A 184 12.91 -2.70 21.99
CA SER A 184 12.79 -2.97 20.55
C SER A 184 11.68 -3.96 20.21
N ARG A 185 11.46 -4.98 21.06
CA ARG A 185 10.36 -5.93 20.88
C ARG A 185 9.01 -5.23 20.92
N ASP A 186 8.76 -4.44 21.95
CA ASP A 186 7.49 -3.75 22.16
C ASP A 186 7.21 -2.77 21.02
N GLN A 187 8.25 -2.07 20.54
CA GLN A 187 8.15 -1.22 19.35
C GLN A 187 7.68 -2.01 18.12
N HIS A 188 8.27 -3.18 17.88
CA HIS A 188 7.93 -4.00 16.73
C HIS A 188 6.50 -4.57 16.82
N GLU A 189 6.04 -4.95 18.02
CA GLU A 189 4.65 -5.37 18.23
C GLU A 189 3.68 -4.22 17.94
N TYR A 190 3.98 -3.04 18.46
CA TYR A 190 3.19 -1.85 18.23
C TYR A 190 3.12 -1.49 16.75
N ASP A 191 4.25 -1.50 16.04
CA ASP A 191 4.29 -1.18 14.62
C ASP A 191 3.50 -2.19 13.78
N ALA A 192 3.54 -3.48 14.12
CA ALA A 192 2.75 -4.50 13.44
C ALA A 192 1.25 -4.33 13.69
N LEU A 193 0.83 -4.15 14.94
CA LEU A 193 -0.57 -3.92 15.30
C LEU A 193 -1.10 -2.63 14.67
N ARG A 194 -0.28 -1.58 14.65
CA ARG A 194 -0.58 -0.31 13.99
C ARG A 194 -0.80 -0.49 12.49
N LYS A 195 0.03 -1.27 11.80
CA LYS A 195 -0.17 -1.59 10.37
C LYS A 195 -1.48 -2.35 10.15
N ILE A 196 -1.77 -3.37 10.98
CA ILE A 196 -3.03 -4.13 10.90
C ILE A 196 -4.24 -3.22 11.13
N GLY A 197 -4.20 -2.41 12.19
CA GLY A 197 -5.26 -1.47 12.52
C GLY A 197 -5.54 -0.47 11.38
N LYS A 198 -4.49 0.08 10.77
CA LYS A 198 -4.62 0.96 9.59
C LYS A 198 -5.33 0.28 8.42
N GLU A 199 -4.97 -0.95 8.08
CA GLU A 199 -5.65 -1.68 7.00
C GLU A 199 -7.13 -1.94 7.34
N LEU A 200 -7.45 -2.23 8.61
CA LEU A 200 -8.84 -2.40 9.04
C LEU A 200 -9.63 -1.09 9.01
N ASP A 201 -9.03 0.03 9.41
CA ASP A 201 -9.66 1.36 9.31
C ASP A 201 -9.94 1.72 7.85
N LEU A 202 -8.96 1.51 6.96
CA LEU A 202 -9.15 1.69 5.52
C LEU A 202 -10.26 0.79 4.97
N ALA A 203 -10.36 -0.45 5.43
CA ALA A 203 -11.45 -1.35 5.04
C ALA A 203 -12.83 -0.82 5.50
N MET A 204 -12.93 -0.26 6.71
CA MET A 204 -14.20 0.31 7.21
C MET A 204 -14.63 1.56 6.45
N GLU A 205 -13.67 2.35 5.98
CA GLU A 205 -13.91 3.58 5.23
C GLU A 205 -14.09 3.36 3.72
N SER A 206 -13.72 2.18 3.23
CA SER A 206 -13.82 1.82 1.82
C SER A 206 -15.26 1.84 1.32
N ARG A 207 -15.47 2.40 0.13
CA ARG A 207 -16.80 2.50 -0.50
C ARG A 207 -17.11 1.28 -1.37
N SER A 208 -16.07 0.57 -1.81
CA SER A 208 -16.18 -0.60 -2.66
C SER A 208 -15.99 -1.88 -1.86
N THR A 209 -16.84 -2.89 -2.11
CA THR A 209 -16.66 -4.23 -1.52
C THR A 209 -15.35 -4.88 -1.93
N MET A 210 -14.81 -4.55 -3.12
CA MET A 210 -13.52 -5.05 -3.58
C MET A 210 -12.38 -4.47 -2.74
N GLU A 211 -12.40 -3.17 -2.46
CA GLU A 211 -11.40 -2.50 -1.61
C GLU A 211 -11.44 -3.04 -0.18
N VAL A 212 -12.64 -3.26 0.37
CA VAL A 212 -12.82 -3.89 1.69
C VAL A 212 -12.12 -5.25 1.74
N VAL A 213 -12.33 -6.09 0.73
CA VAL A 213 -11.72 -7.42 0.66
C VAL A 213 -10.19 -7.33 0.54
N ASP A 214 -9.69 -6.42 -0.27
CA ASP A 214 -8.25 -6.22 -0.47
C ASP A 214 -7.57 -5.78 0.85
N HIS A 215 -8.13 -4.79 1.54
CA HIS A 215 -7.61 -4.32 2.83
C HIS A 215 -7.67 -5.41 3.92
N ILE A 216 -8.75 -6.19 3.98
CA ILE A 216 -8.85 -7.32 4.92
C ILE A 216 -7.77 -8.38 4.62
N ASN A 217 -7.53 -8.67 3.33
CA ASN A 217 -6.49 -9.62 2.95
C ASN A 217 -5.10 -9.10 3.33
N ASN A 218 -4.81 -7.82 3.11
CA ASN A 218 -3.55 -7.20 3.54
C ASN A 218 -3.36 -7.28 5.06
N ALA A 219 -4.39 -6.93 5.84
CA ALA A 219 -4.37 -7.04 7.30
C ALA A 219 -4.07 -8.48 7.75
N ARG A 220 -4.70 -9.46 7.10
CA ARG A 220 -4.48 -10.89 7.35
C ARG A 220 -3.05 -11.32 7.04
N GLU A 221 -2.48 -10.87 5.93
CA GLU A 221 -1.09 -11.16 5.58
C GLU A 221 -0.11 -10.60 6.62
N ILE A 222 -0.30 -9.35 7.05
CA ILE A 222 0.53 -8.73 8.09
C ILE A 222 0.43 -9.54 9.40
N ALA A 223 -0.78 -9.97 9.79
CA ALA A 223 -0.97 -10.79 10.97
C ALA A 223 -0.28 -12.17 10.86
N LEU A 224 -0.36 -12.82 9.69
CA LEU A 224 0.32 -14.09 9.44
C LEU A 224 1.85 -13.95 9.50
N ASN A 225 2.39 -12.90 8.91
CA ASN A 225 3.82 -12.58 9.00
C ASN A 225 4.23 -12.38 10.46
N ARG A 226 3.41 -11.68 11.26
CA ARG A 226 3.69 -11.51 12.69
C ARG A 226 3.70 -12.82 13.46
N ILE A 227 2.70 -13.68 13.25
CA ILE A 227 2.64 -15.02 13.88
C ILE A 227 3.90 -15.82 13.54
N PHE A 228 4.37 -15.74 12.29
CA PHE A 228 5.61 -16.39 11.89
C PHE A 228 6.83 -15.83 12.64
N THR A 229 7.02 -14.52 12.67
CA THR A 229 8.13 -13.89 13.42
C THR A 229 8.12 -14.29 14.90
N LEU A 230 6.93 -14.37 15.51
CA LEU A 230 6.78 -14.81 16.90
C LEU A 230 7.23 -16.26 17.11
N ARG A 231 6.87 -17.17 16.18
CA ARG A 231 7.34 -18.57 16.24
C ARG A 231 8.85 -18.69 16.07
N VAL A 232 9.45 -17.90 15.16
CA VAL A 232 10.92 -17.85 15.02
C VAL A 232 11.55 -17.33 16.31
N ALA A 233 10.97 -16.29 16.91
CA ALA A 233 11.49 -15.72 18.16
C ALA A 233 11.43 -16.73 19.32
N GLU A 234 10.39 -17.54 19.39
CA GLU A 234 10.24 -18.61 20.38
C GLU A 234 11.32 -19.70 20.21
N GLY A 235 11.61 -20.12 18.98
CA GLY A 235 12.60 -21.18 18.72
C GLY A 235 14.06 -20.72 18.69
N TYR A 236 14.33 -19.51 18.22
CA TYR A 236 15.67 -19.04 17.87
C TYR A 236 16.08 -17.72 18.54
N GLY A 237 15.16 -17.08 19.27
CA GLY A 237 15.41 -15.79 19.92
C GLY A 237 14.98 -14.59 19.06
N TRP A 238 14.62 -13.51 19.74
CA TRP A 238 14.12 -12.27 19.12
C TRP A 238 15.15 -11.61 18.19
N ASP A 239 16.43 -11.67 18.54
CA ASP A 239 17.54 -11.09 17.80
C ASP A 239 17.79 -11.76 16.44
N ILE A 240 17.27 -12.97 16.24
CA ILE A 240 17.28 -13.66 14.94
C ILE A 240 15.97 -13.35 14.21
N ALA A 241 14.84 -13.42 14.91
CA ALA A 241 13.53 -13.13 14.35
C ALA A 241 13.43 -11.70 13.78
N SER A 242 13.99 -10.70 14.48
CA SER A 242 13.98 -9.29 14.03
C SER A 242 14.95 -8.99 12.90
N ALA A 243 15.90 -9.90 12.63
CA ALA A 243 16.86 -9.75 11.53
C ALA A 243 16.37 -10.41 10.24
N LEU A 244 15.27 -11.18 10.31
CA LEU A 244 14.64 -11.68 9.11
C LEU A 244 14.04 -10.49 8.35
N PRO A 245 14.29 -10.39 7.04
CA PRO A 245 13.66 -9.37 6.23
C PRO A 245 12.13 -9.54 6.28
N ASP A 246 11.39 -8.44 6.16
CA ASP A 246 9.93 -8.43 5.95
C ASP A 246 9.63 -9.04 4.57
N THR A 247 9.90 -10.34 4.39
CA THR A 247 9.71 -11.04 3.12
C THR A 247 8.28 -11.52 3.01
N GLN A 248 7.38 -10.56 2.84
CA GLN A 248 6.01 -10.80 2.42
C GLN A 248 5.95 -11.67 1.15
N ASN A 249 7.02 -11.69 0.33
CA ASN A 249 7.12 -12.53 -0.88
C ASN A 249 7.71 -13.94 -0.66
N ASP A 250 8.51 -14.19 0.37
CA ASP A 250 9.11 -15.53 0.57
C ASP A 250 8.16 -16.50 1.29
N TRP A 251 7.10 -16.01 1.94
CA TRP A 251 6.12 -16.88 2.59
C TRP A 251 5.44 -17.85 1.59
N MET A 252 5.24 -17.38 0.34
CA MET A 252 4.69 -18.17 -0.77
C MET A 252 5.66 -19.24 -1.27
N LYS A 253 6.96 -19.05 -1.06
CA LYS A 253 8.00 -20.05 -1.41
C LYS A 253 8.14 -21.16 -0.37
N GLY A 254 7.34 -21.12 0.69
CA GLY A 254 7.23 -22.17 1.70
C GLY A 254 7.86 -21.76 3.02
N LYS A 255 7.15 -22.06 4.12
CA LYS A 255 7.61 -21.81 5.50
C LYS A 255 8.98 -22.45 5.79
N ASP A 256 9.30 -23.55 5.11
CA ASP A 256 10.53 -24.30 5.30
C ASP A 256 11.77 -23.50 4.83
N SER A 257 11.63 -22.68 3.79
CA SER A 257 12.73 -21.82 3.30
C SER A 257 13.13 -20.78 4.36
N LEU A 258 12.16 -20.20 5.06
CA LEU A 258 12.42 -19.21 6.10
C LEU A 258 12.98 -19.85 7.38
N ILE A 259 12.56 -21.06 7.71
CA ILE A 259 13.14 -21.83 8.83
C ILE A 259 14.60 -22.16 8.54
N GLU A 260 14.95 -22.56 7.31
CA GLU A 260 16.34 -22.76 6.91
C GLU A 260 17.17 -21.45 6.97
N LYS A 261 16.60 -20.31 6.54
CA LYS A 261 17.25 -19.00 6.74
C LYS A 261 17.47 -18.68 8.22
N ALA A 262 16.51 -18.99 9.09
CA ALA A 262 16.68 -18.79 10.53
C ALA A 262 17.80 -19.69 11.10
N LYS A 263 17.86 -20.97 10.70
CA LYS A 263 18.94 -21.89 11.09
C LYS A 263 20.32 -21.40 10.64
N THR A 264 20.45 -20.94 9.39
CA THR A 264 21.72 -20.42 8.88
C THR A 264 22.19 -19.18 9.65
N LEU A 265 21.28 -18.27 10.03
CA LEU A 265 21.60 -17.10 10.87
C LEU A 265 22.07 -17.50 12.27
N VAL A 266 21.48 -18.54 12.87
CA VAL A 266 21.94 -19.09 14.15
C VAL A 266 23.37 -19.58 14.05
N GLU A 267 23.69 -20.37 13.02
CA GLU A 267 25.04 -20.91 12.82
C GLU A 267 26.07 -19.80 12.56
N VAL A 268 25.73 -18.80 11.75
CA VAL A 268 26.60 -17.62 11.54
C VAL A 268 26.88 -16.89 12.87
N LYS A 269 25.88 -16.76 13.75
CA LYS A 269 26.08 -16.18 15.09
C LYS A 269 26.96 -17.04 15.99
N LYS A 270 26.81 -18.37 15.96
CA LYS A 270 27.67 -19.30 16.72
C LYS A 270 29.14 -19.19 16.29
N VAL A 271 29.40 -19.21 14.99
CA VAL A 271 30.77 -19.07 14.44
C VAL A 271 31.39 -17.73 14.83
N LYS A 272 30.62 -16.62 14.78
CA LYS A 272 31.12 -15.30 15.22
C LYS A 272 31.49 -15.29 16.71
N ARG A 273 30.72 -15.96 17.57
CA ARG A 273 31.05 -16.07 19.00
C ARG A 273 32.33 -16.87 19.22
N GLN A 274 32.53 -17.98 18.52
CA GLN A 274 33.75 -18.79 18.65
C GLN A 274 35.01 -18.02 18.24
N LYS A 275 34.98 -17.28 17.12
CA LYS A 275 36.12 -16.46 16.66
C LYS A 275 36.56 -15.39 17.67
N ILE A 276 35.67 -14.91 18.53
CA ILE A 276 36.02 -13.93 19.58
C ILE A 276 36.84 -14.61 20.70
N TYR A 277 36.59 -15.88 20.98
CA TYR A 277 37.33 -16.62 22.02
C TYR A 277 38.67 -17.19 21.52
N GLU A 278 38.80 -17.40 20.21
CA GLU A 278 40.03 -17.90 19.58
C GLU A 278 41.01 -16.82 19.15
N GLN A 279 40.69 -15.53 19.34
CA GLN A 279 41.72 -14.50 19.19
C GLN A 279 42.82 -14.80 20.21
N PRO A 280 44.05 -15.15 19.77
CA PRO A 280 45.13 -15.39 20.69
C PRO A 280 45.25 -14.12 21.51
N LYS A 281 45.30 -14.26 22.85
CA LYS A 281 45.73 -13.19 23.73
C LYS A 281 47.12 -12.80 23.27
N ALA A 282 47.20 -11.91 22.29
CA ALA A 282 48.43 -11.26 21.91
C ALA A 282 48.90 -10.66 23.23
N ASN A 283 50.04 -11.15 23.71
CA ASN A 283 50.67 -10.73 24.94
C ASN A 283 50.71 -9.21 24.95
N SER A 284 49.70 -8.56 25.55
CA SER A 284 49.82 -7.19 25.99
C SER A 284 50.73 -7.28 27.20
N HIS A 285 52.02 -7.39 26.91
CA HIS A 285 53.09 -7.11 27.83
C HIS A 285 53.04 -5.60 28.08
N THR A 286 51.96 -5.14 28.72
CA THR A 286 51.93 -3.84 29.37
C THR A 286 52.87 -3.98 30.55
N TYR A 287 54.09 -3.53 30.29
CA TYR A 287 55.09 -3.15 31.25
C TYR A 287 54.39 -2.48 32.45
N TRP A 288 54.41 -3.17 33.58
CA TRP A 288 53.99 -2.64 34.86
C TRP A 288 55.00 -1.57 35.27
N GLY A 289 54.79 -0.35 34.80
CA GLY A 289 55.40 0.83 35.39
C GLY A 289 54.75 1.06 36.76
N ASN A 290 55.44 0.60 37.80
CA ASN A 290 55.20 0.96 39.20
C ASN A 290 54.88 2.44 39.33
N ASN A 291 53.68 2.78 39.79
CA ASN A 291 53.46 3.94 40.62
C ASN A 291 52.56 3.54 41.78
N TYR A 292 53.25 3.32 42.89
CA TYR A 292 52.77 3.36 44.26
C TYR A 292 52.16 4.74 44.55
N TRP A 293 51.41 4.84 45.67
CA TRP A 293 50.62 5.98 46.15
C TRP A 293 49.24 6.10 45.50
N ASP A 294 48.12 6.25 46.19
CA ASP A 294 47.75 6.17 47.61
C ASP A 294 46.22 6.34 47.61
N SER A 295 45.57 5.94 48.71
CA SER A 295 44.23 6.42 49.12
C SER A 295 42.97 5.87 48.43
N GLU A 296 42.37 4.90 49.12
CA GLU A 296 41.00 4.99 49.63
C GLU A 296 39.78 5.13 48.69
N LYS A 297 38.98 4.04 48.65
CA LYS A 297 37.52 3.92 48.87
C LYS A 297 36.90 2.90 47.92
N PHE A 298 36.71 1.66 48.38
CA PHE A 298 35.41 1.18 48.89
C PHE A 298 34.22 1.53 47.99
N PHE A 299 33.80 0.57 47.14
CA PHE A 299 32.46 -0.05 47.20
C PHE A 299 32.37 -1.18 46.16
N ARG A 300 32.70 -2.39 46.60
CA ARG A 300 32.21 -3.62 45.95
C ARG A 300 30.79 -3.86 46.48
N ALA A 301 29.79 -3.79 45.61
CA ALA A 301 28.49 -4.40 45.84
C ALA A 301 28.17 -5.32 44.65
N ASN A 302 28.44 -6.61 44.85
CA ASN A 302 27.96 -7.69 44.01
C ASN A 302 26.43 -7.77 44.14
N HIS A 303 25.67 -7.29 43.17
CA HIS A 303 24.26 -7.67 43.02
C HIS A 303 24.12 -8.88 42.08
N ARG A 304 24.46 -10.05 42.61
CA ARG A 304 23.92 -11.33 42.14
C ARG A 304 22.52 -11.48 42.74
N SER A 305 21.51 -10.93 42.08
CA SER A 305 20.11 -11.15 42.47
C SER A 305 19.66 -12.55 42.02
N LYS A 306 19.83 -13.54 42.90
CA LYS A 306 19.01 -14.76 42.88
C LYS A 306 17.63 -14.39 43.43
N ASN A 307 16.69 -14.06 42.56
CA ASN A 307 15.27 -14.01 42.90
C ASN A 307 14.53 -15.07 42.08
N ASN A 308 14.53 -16.30 42.60
CA ASN A 308 13.42 -17.22 42.38
C ASN A 308 12.29 -16.76 43.30
N ASN A 309 11.40 -15.92 42.79
CA ASN A 309 10.10 -15.68 43.42
C ASN A 309 9.04 -15.61 42.30
N PRO A 310 8.14 -16.60 42.16
CA PRO A 310 7.22 -16.68 41.03
C PRO A 310 5.96 -15.81 41.20
N ASN A 311 5.99 -14.73 41.97
CA ASN A 311 4.81 -13.89 42.20
C ASN A 311 5.18 -12.45 42.52
N SER A 312 4.37 -11.51 41.97
CA SER A 312 4.30 -10.06 42.24
C SER A 312 4.99 -9.07 41.27
N GLY A 313 4.83 -9.28 39.97
CA GLY A 313 4.97 -8.19 38.99
C GLY A 313 3.67 -7.40 38.81
N LYS A 314 3.29 -6.54 39.77
CA LYS A 314 2.22 -5.53 39.53
C LYS A 314 2.79 -4.43 38.63
N CYS A 315 2.32 -4.35 37.40
CA CYS A 315 2.60 -3.22 36.52
C CYS A 315 1.91 -1.96 37.09
N TYR A 316 2.71 -0.96 37.46
CA TYR A 316 2.23 0.30 38.05
C TYR A 316 1.39 1.14 37.08
N ILE A 317 1.46 0.85 35.78
CA ILE A 317 0.69 1.55 34.75
C ILE A 317 -0.71 0.94 34.60
N CYS A 318 -0.88 -0.38 34.76
CA CYS A 318 -2.18 -1.05 34.59
C CYS A 318 -2.84 -1.52 35.89
N LYS A 319 -2.28 -1.21 37.08
CA LYS A 319 -2.80 -1.63 38.41
C LYS A 319 -3.18 -3.11 38.51
N GLY A 320 -2.60 -4.00 37.68
CA GLY A 320 -2.86 -5.44 37.73
C GLY A 320 -4.07 -5.93 36.94
N TYR A 321 -4.63 -5.17 36.01
CA TYR A 321 -5.56 -5.72 35.02
C TYR A 321 -4.81 -6.17 33.76
N GLY A 322 -4.55 -7.47 33.70
CA GLY A 322 -4.57 -8.30 32.49
C GLY A 322 -3.72 -7.88 31.30
N HIS A 323 -2.59 -8.56 31.13
CA HIS A 323 -2.22 -9.00 29.78
C HIS A 323 -3.37 -9.84 29.20
N TYR A 324 -3.69 -9.62 27.92
CA TYR A 324 -4.75 -10.25 27.12
C TYR A 324 -6.14 -9.62 27.21
N ALA A 325 -6.33 -8.56 26.42
CA ALA A 325 -7.50 -8.39 25.55
C ALA A 325 -7.01 -7.73 24.25
#